data_AF-A0A7X7P3V4-F1
#
_entry.id   AF-A0A7X7P3V4-F1
#
_cell.length_a   1.000
_cell.length_b   1.000
_cell.length_c   1.000
_cell.angle_alpha   90.00
_cell.angle_beta   90.00
_cell.angle_gamma   90.00
#
_symmetry.space_group_name_H-M   'P 1'
#
loop_
_entity.id
_entity.type
_entity.pdbx_description
1 polymer ?
#
loop_
_entity_poly.entity_id
_entity_poly.type
_entity_poly.pdbx_seq_one_letter_code
_entity_poly.pdbx_strand_id
1 'polypeptide(L)'
;MSTTHTLSSLAKELNRPAVVLAGLQKRFDLPAFNTYSPAYVEFLRKIVHLRILGVTEDRLTDLWKTEKHLLELLHFSGDGSPTGFLDQCAETSHPERRLLLTNHDMGDGFNTQTLQPGLDFNPGTGGLFTQREIGEDALRVLNRYRKLADEVRAIVAAESVQIKAAMRRVPALRGKGH
;
A
#
# COMPACT_ATOMS: atom_id res chain seq x y z
N MET A 1 17.20 -14.90 5.27
CA MET A 1 18.12 -14.10 6.12
C MET A 1 17.41 -12.81 6.45
N SER A 2 16.99 -12.60 7.70
CA SER A 2 16.24 -11.41 8.10
C SER A 2 17.20 -10.23 8.25
N THR A 3 17.28 -9.39 7.23
CA THR A 3 18.02 -8.13 7.28
C THR A 3 17.30 -7.21 8.28
N THR A 4 17.97 -6.89 9.38
CA THR A 4 17.44 -6.02 10.42
C THR A 4 17.73 -4.57 10.07
N HIS A 5 16.72 -3.82 9.60
CA HIS A 5 16.90 -2.43 9.20
C HIS A 5 16.70 -1.51 10.42
N THR A 6 17.69 -0.65 10.74
CA THR A 6 17.51 0.46 11.70
C THR A 6 16.97 1.70 10.97
N LEU A 7 16.48 2.71 11.70
CA LEU A 7 16.00 3.96 11.08
C LEU A 7 17.09 4.66 10.24
N SER A 8 18.35 4.61 10.68
CA SER A 8 19.49 5.14 9.92
C SER A 8 19.76 4.34 8.64
N SER A 9 19.57 3.01 8.67
CA SER A 9 19.67 2.18 7.48
C SER A 9 18.53 2.48 6.50
N LEU A 10 17.30 2.62 7.00
CA LEU A 10 16.12 3.03 6.23
C LEU A 10 16.33 4.37 5.54
N ALA A 11 16.87 5.36 6.26
CA ALA A 11 17.14 6.69 5.73
C ALA A 11 18.13 6.64 4.54
N LYS A 12 19.19 5.83 4.68
CA LYS A 12 20.16 5.60 3.60
C LYS A 12 19.53 4.87 2.42
N GLU A 13 18.80 3.80 2.69
CA GLU A 13 18.22 2.93 1.66
C GLU A 13 17.13 3.63 0.84
N LEU A 14 16.30 4.45 1.48
CA LEU A 14 15.25 5.23 0.82
C LEU A 14 15.77 6.56 0.28
N ASN A 15 17.04 6.91 0.52
CA ASN A 15 17.62 8.20 0.22
C ASN A 15 16.75 9.36 0.73
N ARG A 16 16.31 9.27 1.99
CA ARG A 16 15.45 10.29 2.64
C ARG A 16 15.94 10.58 4.06
N PRO A 17 15.89 11.84 4.52
CA PRO A 17 16.25 12.17 5.89
C PRO A 17 15.38 11.41 6.90
N ALA A 18 15.98 10.97 8.02
CA ALA A 18 15.25 10.25 9.07
C ALA A 18 14.05 11.04 9.63
N VAL A 19 14.14 12.37 9.68
CA VAL A 19 13.03 13.27 10.07
C VAL A 19 11.85 13.16 9.11
N VAL A 20 12.11 13.04 7.81
CA VAL A 20 11.06 12.87 6.80
C VAL A 20 10.38 11.52 6.96
N LEU A 21 11.17 10.46 7.21
CA LEU A 21 10.64 9.12 7.46
C LEU A 21 9.81 9.09 8.75
N ALA A 22 10.28 9.65 9.86
CA ALA A 22 9.53 9.76 11.10
C ALA A 22 8.21 10.53 10.91
N GLY A 23 8.23 11.60 10.12
CA GLY A 23 7.01 12.32 9.74
C GLY A 23 6.04 11.45 8.94
N LEU A 24 6.53 10.63 8.01
CA LEU A 24 5.69 9.66 7.28
C LEU A 24 5.10 8.61 8.22
N GLN A 25 5.90 8.04 9.13
CA GLN A 25 5.41 7.07 10.12
C GLN A 25 4.24 7.65 10.92
N LYS A 26 4.38 8.88 11.43
CA LYS A 26 3.31 9.55 12.20
C LYS A 26 2.05 9.78 11.37
N ARG A 27 2.16 10.20 10.10
CA ARG A 27 1.01 10.52 9.25
C ARG A 27 0.25 9.29 8.77
N PHE A 28 0.98 8.21 8.52
CA PHE A 28 0.41 6.91 8.15
C PHE A 28 0.08 6.07 9.39
N ASP A 29 0.13 6.63 10.61
CA ASP A 29 -0.18 5.90 11.85
C ASP A 29 0.58 4.57 11.94
N LEU A 30 1.88 4.61 11.59
CA LEU A 30 2.76 3.46 11.61
C LEU A 30 3.57 3.46 12.92
N PRO A 31 3.72 2.30 13.58
CA PRO A 31 4.54 2.18 14.77
C PRO A 31 6.03 2.40 14.44
N ALA A 32 6.70 3.15 15.31
CA ALA A 32 8.15 3.31 15.25
C ALA A 32 8.84 2.19 16.03
N PHE A 33 9.84 1.56 15.41
CA PHE A 33 10.60 0.46 16.02
C PHE A 33 12.10 0.77 16.02
N ASN A 34 12.83 0.04 16.86
CA ASN A 34 14.29 0.01 16.82
C ASN A 34 14.80 -0.75 15.58
N THR A 35 14.01 -1.74 15.14
CA THR A 35 14.33 -2.61 14.02
C THR A 35 13.08 -2.80 13.17
N TYR A 36 13.22 -2.63 11.85
CA TYR A 36 12.14 -2.69 10.89
C TYR A 36 12.22 -3.97 10.06
N SER A 37 11.05 -4.57 9.79
CA SER A 37 10.93 -5.71 8.89
C SER A 37 11.12 -5.28 7.43
N PRO A 38 11.57 -6.17 6.54
CA PRO A 38 11.67 -5.87 5.11
C PRO A 38 10.35 -5.37 4.48
N ALA A 39 9.21 -5.92 4.92
CA ALA A 39 7.91 -5.52 4.41
C ALA A 39 7.54 -4.08 4.81
N TYR A 40 7.94 -3.64 6.01
CA TYR A 40 7.84 -2.25 6.44
C TYR A 40 8.69 -1.31 5.56
N VAL A 41 9.91 -1.74 5.20
CA VAL A 41 10.78 -0.99 4.30
C VAL A 41 10.12 -0.82 2.94
N GLU A 42 9.57 -1.89 2.38
CA GLU A 42 8.91 -1.86 1.06
C GLU A 42 7.65 -0.98 1.05
N PHE A 43 6.87 -0.97 2.13
CA PHE A 43 5.76 -0.02 2.28
C PHE A 43 6.26 1.42 2.19
N LEU A 44 7.26 1.79 3.01
CA LEU A 44 7.81 3.15 2.97
C LEU A 44 8.44 3.49 1.62
N ARG A 45 9.14 2.54 0.98
CA ARG A 45 9.69 2.71 -0.37
C ARG A 45 8.59 3.06 -1.35
N LYS A 46 7.48 2.34 -1.30
CA LYS A 46 6.32 2.57 -2.17
C LYS A 46 5.70 3.94 -1.96
N ILE A 47 5.50 4.36 -0.70
CA ILE A 47 5.00 5.71 -0.37
C ILE A 47 5.95 6.77 -0.91
N VAL A 48 7.26 6.62 -0.70
CA VAL A 48 8.26 7.56 -1.21
C VAL A 48 8.22 7.64 -2.74
N HIS A 49 8.13 6.50 -3.43
CA HIS A 49 8.06 6.46 -4.89
C HIS A 49 6.78 7.11 -5.43
N LEU A 50 5.62 6.83 -4.84
CA LEU A 50 4.36 7.44 -5.25
C LEU A 50 4.38 8.96 -5.07
N ARG A 51 5.01 9.45 -3.99
CA ARG A 51 5.21 10.90 -3.79
C ARG A 51 6.14 11.53 -4.82
N ILE A 52 7.19 10.82 -5.25
CA ILE A 52 8.06 11.28 -6.35
C ILE A 52 7.25 11.40 -7.64
N LEU A 53 6.31 10.47 -7.87
CA LEU A 53 5.41 10.44 -9.01
C LEU A 53 4.20 11.38 -8.86
N GLY A 54 4.33 12.45 -8.08
CA GLY A 54 3.32 13.52 -7.99
C GLY A 54 2.06 13.18 -7.19
N VAL A 55 1.96 12.00 -6.57
CA VAL A 55 0.81 11.66 -5.74
C VAL A 55 0.90 12.41 -4.41
N THR A 56 -0.15 13.17 -4.07
CA THR A 56 -0.18 13.97 -2.84
C THR A 56 -0.23 13.08 -1.60
N GLU A 57 0.36 13.57 -0.51
CA GLU A 57 0.43 12.83 0.75
C GLU A 57 -0.97 12.60 1.36
N ASP A 58 -1.86 13.57 1.25
CA ASP A 58 -3.26 13.45 1.69
C ASP A 58 -3.96 12.30 0.98
N ARG A 59 -3.75 12.17 -0.34
CA ARG A 59 -4.36 11.12 -1.15
C ARG A 59 -3.82 9.74 -0.79
N LEU A 60 -2.52 9.63 -0.53
CA LEU A 60 -1.91 8.39 -0.05
C LEU A 60 -2.41 8.02 1.35
N THR A 61 -2.62 9.00 2.21
CA THR A 61 -3.14 8.80 3.56
C THR A 61 -4.60 8.35 3.53
N ASP A 62 -5.42 8.94 2.65
CA ASP A 62 -6.81 8.52 2.44
C ASP A 62 -6.90 7.11 1.87
N LEU A 63 -6.04 6.78 0.90
CA LEU A 63 -5.93 5.43 0.35
C LEU A 63 -5.53 4.44 1.45
N TRP A 64 -4.52 4.76 2.25
CA TRP A 64 -4.06 3.93 3.36
C TRP A 64 -5.15 3.68 4.42
N LYS A 65 -5.84 4.72 4.87
CA LYS A 65 -6.96 4.58 5.81
C LYS A 65 -8.08 3.71 5.23
N THR A 66 -8.36 3.86 3.94
CA THR A 66 -9.39 3.06 3.27
C THR A 66 -8.94 1.59 3.12
N GLU A 67 -7.67 1.33 2.80
CA GLU A 67 -7.12 -0.03 2.77
C GLU A 67 -7.14 -0.69 4.16
N LYS A 68 -6.66 -0.01 5.21
CA LYS A 68 -6.73 -0.54 6.59
C LYS A 68 -8.17 -0.90 6.96
N HIS A 69 -9.09 0.01 6.72
CA HIS A 69 -10.50 -0.21 7.04
C HIS A 69 -11.11 -1.39 6.26
N LEU A 70 -10.74 -1.55 4.99
CA LEU A 70 -11.15 -2.71 4.20
C LEU A 70 -10.60 -4.02 4.76
N LEU A 71 -9.32 -4.05 5.15
CA LEU A 71 -8.69 -5.23 5.74
C LEU A 71 -9.29 -5.56 7.12
N GLU A 72 -9.63 -4.55 7.91
CA GLU A 72 -10.35 -4.71 9.19
C GLU A 72 -11.75 -5.31 8.99
N LEU A 73 -12.53 -4.78 8.03
CA LEU A 73 -13.87 -5.29 7.70
C LEU A 73 -13.85 -6.73 7.18
N LEU A 74 -12.78 -7.12 6.49
CA LEU A 74 -12.58 -8.49 5.99
C LEU A 74 -11.87 -9.39 7.01
N HIS A 75 -11.66 -8.92 8.24
CA HIS A 75 -10.97 -9.63 9.31
C HIS A 75 -9.55 -10.13 8.95
N PHE A 76 -8.89 -9.49 7.99
CA PHE A 76 -7.49 -9.74 7.63
C PHE A 76 -6.49 -9.08 8.59
N SER A 77 -6.94 -8.57 9.74
CA SER A 77 -6.04 -8.08 10.79
C SER A 77 -5.21 -9.25 11.31
N GLY A 78 -3.99 -9.40 10.78
CA GLY A 78 -3.04 -10.44 11.17
C GLY A 78 -2.90 -10.47 12.69
N ASP A 79 -3.20 -11.63 13.28
CA ASP A 79 -2.76 -12.21 14.56
C ASP A 79 -2.44 -11.31 15.78
N GLY A 80 -2.87 -10.04 15.81
CA GLY A 80 -2.56 -9.06 16.85
C GLY A 80 -1.24 -8.31 16.64
N SER A 81 -0.55 -8.49 15.51
CA SER A 81 0.68 -7.75 15.20
C SER A 81 0.36 -6.28 14.81
N PRO A 82 1.04 -5.28 15.41
CA PRO A 82 0.87 -3.86 15.04
C PRO A 82 1.19 -3.57 13.56
N THR A 83 1.90 -4.47 12.89
CA THR A 83 2.26 -4.37 11.47
C THR A 83 1.69 -5.49 10.62
N GLY A 84 0.71 -6.26 11.11
CA GLY A 84 0.13 -7.39 10.36
C GLY A 84 -0.34 -7.02 8.95
N PHE A 85 -0.86 -5.80 8.78
CA PHE A 85 -1.27 -5.24 7.48
C PHE A 85 -0.12 -5.01 6.49
N LEU A 86 1.12 -4.89 6.99
CA LEU A 86 2.31 -4.65 6.19
C LEU A 86 3.03 -5.93 5.80
N ASP A 87 2.72 -7.08 6.41
CA ASP A 87 3.54 -8.28 6.25
C ASP A 87 3.57 -8.79 4.79
N GLN A 88 2.48 -8.57 4.04
CA GLN A 88 2.41 -8.89 2.61
C GLN A 88 2.98 -7.78 1.70
N CYS A 89 3.46 -6.64 2.23
CA CYS A 89 4.03 -5.57 1.41
C CYS A 89 5.24 -6.01 0.59
N ALA A 90 6.01 -6.99 1.10
CA ALA A 90 7.15 -7.55 0.38
C ALA A 90 6.77 -8.55 -0.72
N GLU A 91 5.52 -9.03 -0.74
CA GLU A 91 5.05 -9.99 -1.73
C GLU A 91 4.73 -9.30 -3.06
N THR A 92 5.19 -9.89 -4.16
CA THR A 92 5.05 -9.31 -5.50
C THR A 92 4.13 -10.11 -6.42
N SER A 93 3.50 -11.16 -5.90
CA SER A 93 2.58 -12.05 -6.62
C SER A 93 1.27 -11.34 -7.02
N HIS A 94 0.61 -11.85 -8.07
CA HIS A 94 -0.71 -11.46 -8.59
C HIS A 94 -1.01 -9.93 -8.61
N PRO A 95 -0.31 -9.17 -9.48
CA PRO A 95 -0.40 -7.70 -9.49
C PRO A 95 -1.83 -7.15 -9.75
N GLU A 96 -2.70 -7.94 -10.38
CA GLU A 96 -4.09 -7.60 -10.68
C GLU A 96 -5.07 -7.83 -9.51
N ARG A 97 -4.67 -8.60 -8.49
CA ARG A 97 -5.53 -9.01 -7.35
C ARG A 97 -5.15 -8.35 -6.03
N ARG A 98 -4.06 -7.61 -6.02
CA ARG A 98 -3.49 -7.01 -4.81
C ARG A 98 -3.93 -5.58 -4.54
N LEU A 99 -3.99 -5.22 -3.27
CA LEU A 99 -4.16 -3.84 -2.83
C LEU A 99 -2.95 -2.96 -3.16
N LEU A 100 -3.19 -1.67 -3.39
CA LEU A 100 -2.22 -0.77 -4.00
C LEU A 100 -1.11 -0.37 -3.05
N LEU A 101 -1.32 -0.31 -1.73
CA LEU A 101 -0.27 0.01 -0.76
C LEU A 101 0.24 -1.25 -0.07
N THR A 102 -0.66 -2.02 0.53
CA THR A 102 -0.35 -3.22 1.33
C THR A 102 0.13 -4.43 0.54
N ASN A 103 -0.08 -4.45 -0.79
CA ASN A 103 0.10 -5.64 -1.64
C ASN A 103 -0.71 -6.87 -1.19
N HIS A 104 -1.70 -6.70 -0.31
CA HIS A 104 -2.50 -7.82 0.17
C HIS A 104 -3.27 -8.46 -1.00
N ASP A 105 -3.10 -9.76 -1.21
CA ASP A 105 -3.81 -10.50 -2.27
C ASP A 105 -5.25 -10.77 -1.82
N MET A 106 -6.20 -10.20 -2.53
CA MET A 106 -7.63 -10.30 -2.22
C MET A 106 -8.29 -11.49 -2.92
N GLY A 107 -7.51 -12.31 -3.65
CA GLY A 107 -7.97 -13.49 -4.37
C GLY A 107 -8.76 -13.19 -5.66
N ASP A 108 -9.25 -14.25 -6.29
CA ASP A 108 -9.97 -14.21 -7.58
C ASP A 108 -11.27 -13.38 -7.57
N GLY A 109 -11.87 -13.17 -6.40
CA GLY A 109 -13.10 -12.40 -6.22
C GLY A 109 -12.91 -10.87 -6.31
N PHE A 110 -11.66 -10.38 -6.30
CA PHE A 110 -11.38 -8.94 -6.21
C PHE A 110 -11.58 -8.19 -7.53
N ASN A 111 -11.41 -8.86 -8.67
CA ASN A 111 -11.54 -8.24 -10.00
C ASN A 111 -12.97 -8.37 -10.56
N THR A 112 -13.73 -9.32 -10.04
CA THR A 112 -15.10 -9.58 -10.47
C THR A 112 -16.07 -8.75 -9.61
N GLN A 113 -17.14 -8.23 -10.19
CA GLN A 113 -18.24 -7.55 -9.45
C GLN A 113 -18.99 -8.50 -8.49
N THR A 114 -18.42 -9.66 -8.18
CA THR A 114 -18.97 -10.74 -7.36
C THR A 114 -18.36 -10.73 -5.96
N LEU A 115 -18.36 -9.58 -5.30
CA LEU A 115 -18.60 -9.63 -3.86
C LEU A 115 -20.10 -9.86 -3.70
N GLN A 116 -20.48 -11.13 -3.57
CA GLN A 116 -21.85 -11.45 -3.22
C GLN A 116 -22.16 -10.77 -1.89
N PRO A 117 -23.22 -9.94 -1.79
CA PRO A 117 -23.72 -9.47 -0.51
C PRO A 117 -24.10 -10.72 0.31
N GLY A 118 -23.30 -11.04 1.33
CA GLY A 118 -23.47 -12.27 2.13
C GLY A 118 -22.35 -13.30 2.00
N LEU A 119 -21.17 -12.95 1.44
CA LEU A 119 -20.00 -13.82 1.54
C LEU A 119 -19.60 -13.98 3.02
N ASP A 120 -19.71 -15.20 3.51
CA ASP A 120 -19.46 -15.57 4.90
C ASP A 120 -17.96 -15.61 5.15
N PHE A 121 -17.41 -14.63 5.86
CA PHE A 121 -15.97 -14.51 6.10
C PHE A 121 -15.50 -15.27 7.36
N ASN A 122 -16.37 -15.98 8.09
CA ASN A 122 -15.94 -16.92 9.14
C ASN A 122 -17.03 -17.94 9.58
N PRO A 123 -16.78 -19.26 9.60
CA PRO A 123 -17.61 -20.22 10.31
C PRO A 123 -17.26 -20.22 11.81
N GLY A 124 -17.70 -19.21 12.55
CA GLY A 124 -17.67 -19.27 14.02
C GLY A 124 -17.40 -17.95 14.70
N THR A 125 -18.45 -17.25 15.09
CA THR A 125 -18.81 -16.94 16.50
C THR A 125 -19.95 -15.92 16.47
N GLY A 126 -21.03 -16.24 17.18
CA GLY A 126 -22.24 -15.43 17.22
C GLY A 126 -21.99 -14.04 17.81
N GLY A 127 -22.47 -13.00 17.11
CA GLY A 127 -22.38 -11.63 17.58
C GLY A 127 -23.11 -10.62 16.69
N LEU A 128 -24.41 -10.46 16.95
CA LEU A 128 -25.20 -9.20 16.99
C LEU A 128 -25.09 -8.12 15.89
N PHE A 129 -24.52 -8.38 14.73
CA PHE A 129 -24.68 -7.51 13.56
C PHE A 129 -25.42 -8.25 12.46
N THR A 130 -26.46 -7.64 11.90
CA THR A 130 -27.14 -8.15 10.73
C THR A 130 -26.14 -8.14 9.56
N GLN A 131 -25.61 -9.32 9.22
CA GLN A 131 -24.56 -9.56 8.20
C GLN A 131 -24.69 -8.75 6.90
N ARG A 132 -25.92 -8.37 6.54
CA ARG A 132 -26.25 -7.51 5.42
C ARG A 132 -25.64 -6.10 5.52
N GLU A 133 -25.60 -5.51 6.70
CA GLU A 133 -25.06 -4.16 6.93
C GLU A 133 -23.53 -4.16 6.82
N ILE A 134 -22.87 -5.21 7.31
CA ILE A 134 -21.41 -5.39 7.17
C ILE A 134 -21.03 -5.57 5.70
N GLY A 135 -21.80 -6.37 4.94
CA GLY A 135 -21.56 -6.57 3.51
C GLY A 135 -21.78 -5.29 2.68
N GLU A 136 -22.79 -4.50 3.00
CA GLU A 136 -23.06 -3.22 2.35
C GLU A 136 -21.96 -2.19 2.64
N ASP A 137 -21.46 -2.14 3.88
CA ASP A 137 -20.36 -1.25 4.26
C ASP A 137 -19.03 -1.68 3.62
N ALA A 138 -18.71 -2.97 3.60
CA ALA A 138 -17.52 -3.49 2.93
C ALA A 138 -17.53 -3.20 1.41
N LEU A 139 -18.68 -3.34 0.74
CA LEU A 139 -18.84 -2.96 -0.66
C LEU A 139 -18.63 -1.46 -0.89
N ARG A 140 -19.19 -0.62 -0.01
CA ARG A 140 -19.02 0.84 -0.07
C ARG A 140 -17.55 1.24 0.11
N VAL A 141 -16.87 0.65 1.09
CA VAL A 141 -15.45 0.89 1.36
C VAL A 141 -14.58 0.39 0.21
N LEU A 142 -14.89 -0.77 -0.36
CA LEU A 142 -14.18 -1.28 -1.54
C LEU A 142 -14.35 -0.36 -2.75
N ASN A 143 -15.57 0.12 -3.03
CA ASN A 143 -15.81 1.02 -4.15
C ASN A 143 -15.06 2.35 -3.98
N ARG A 144 -15.02 2.87 -2.74
CA ARG A 144 -14.20 4.03 -2.40
C ARG A 144 -12.71 3.75 -2.64
N TYR A 145 -12.22 2.60 -2.18
CA TYR A 145 -10.84 2.17 -2.40
C TYR A 145 -10.51 2.12 -3.90
N ARG A 146 -11.34 1.46 -4.71
CA ARG A 146 -11.13 1.33 -6.17
C ARG A 146 -10.99 2.69 -6.83
N LYS A 147 -11.90 3.62 -6.52
CA LYS A 147 -11.85 4.99 -7.02
C LYS A 147 -10.53 5.67 -6.67
N LEU A 148 -10.11 5.63 -5.41
CA LEU A 148 -8.84 6.23 -4.97
C LEU A 148 -7.63 5.58 -5.65
N ALA A 149 -7.62 4.24 -5.76
CA ALA A 149 -6.55 3.49 -6.40
C ALA A 149 -6.43 3.82 -7.90
N ASP A 150 -7.55 3.93 -8.61
CA ASP A 150 -7.57 4.28 -10.03
C ASP A 150 -7.12 5.72 -10.26
N GLU A 151 -7.51 6.65 -9.39
CA GLU A 151 -7.01 8.03 -9.43
C GLU A 151 -5.48 8.09 -9.22
N VAL A 152 -4.94 7.33 -8.25
CA VAL A 152 -3.48 7.24 -8.03
C VAL A 152 -2.78 6.62 -9.24
N ARG A 153 -3.33 5.55 -9.81
CA ARG A 153 -2.79 4.91 -11.03
C ARG A 153 -2.79 5.87 -12.22
N ALA A 154 -3.83 6.68 -12.38
CA ALA A 154 -3.91 7.67 -13.45
C ALA A 154 -2.82 8.75 -13.33
N ILE A 155 -2.58 9.26 -12.11
CA ILE A 155 -1.49 10.21 -11.84
C ILE A 155 -0.14 9.57 -12.19
N VAL A 156 0.12 8.37 -11.67
CA VAL A 156 1.38 7.64 -11.93
C VAL A 156 1.57 7.37 -13.43
N ALA A 157 0.52 7.01 -14.15
CA ALA A 157 0.59 6.76 -15.58
C ALA A 157 0.93 8.04 -16.36
N ALA A 158 0.31 9.17 -16.01
CA ALA A 158 0.61 10.47 -16.62
C ALA A 158 2.07 10.89 -16.38
N GLU A 159 2.55 10.80 -15.14
CA GLU A 159 3.94 11.13 -14.79
C GLU A 159 4.94 10.18 -15.46
N SER A 160 4.62 8.88 -15.55
CA SER A 160 5.47 7.90 -16.22
C SER A 160 5.69 8.21 -17.70
N VAL A 161 4.67 8.75 -18.38
CA VAL A 161 4.80 9.20 -19.78
C VAL A 161 5.76 10.39 -19.86
N GLN A 162 5.64 11.36 -18.95
CA GLN A 162 6.52 12.53 -18.91
C GLN A 162 7.98 12.14 -18.62
N ILE A 163 8.20 11.25 -17.66
CA ILE A 163 9.55 10.75 -17.33
C ILE A 163 10.16 10.03 -18.53
N LYS A 164 9.41 9.15 -19.20
CA LYS A 164 9.88 8.45 -20.41
C LYS A 164 10.22 9.45 -21.53
N ALA A 165 9.39 10.48 -21.72
CA ALA A 165 9.64 11.52 -22.71
C ALA A 165 10.90 12.34 -22.37
N ALA A 166 11.10 12.68 -21.09
CA ALA A 166 12.29 13.38 -20.61
C ALA A 166 13.55 12.53 -20.80
N MET A 167 13.52 11.25 -20.41
CA MET A 167 14.64 10.32 -20.59
C MET A 167 15.04 10.16 -22.06
N ARG A 168 14.09 10.15 -22.99
CA ARG A 168 14.37 10.13 -24.44
C ARG A 168 15.18 11.35 -24.89
N ARG A 169 15.05 12.49 -24.21
CA ARG A 169 15.74 13.74 -24.53
C ARG A 169 17.09 13.87 -23.82
N VAL A 170 17.42 12.98 -22.88
CA VAL A 170 18.74 12.95 -22.26
C VAL A 170 19.73 12.43 -23.30
N PRO A 171 20.75 13.22 -23.71
CA PRO A 171 21.80 12.72 -24.58
C PRO A 171 22.44 11.51 -23.91
N ALA A 172 22.67 10.42 -24.65
CA ALA A 172 23.45 9.31 -24.14
C ALA A 172 24.76 9.89 -23.57
N LEU A 173 24.99 9.72 -22.27
CA LEU A 173 26.28 10.00 -21.65
C LEU A 173 27.27 8.99 -22.23
N ARG A 174 27.75 9.29 -23.43
CA ARG A 174 28.81 8.57 -24.10
C ARG A 174 30.05 8.88 -23.27
N GLY A 175 30.37 7.99 -22.34
CA GLY A 175 31.60 8.04 -21.58
C GLY A 175 32.76 8.15 -22.56
N LYS A 176 33.39 9.32 -22.64
CA LYS A 176 34.76 9.43 -23.14
C LYS A 176 35.64 8.96 -21.99
N GLY A 177 35.97 7.67 -21.99
CA GLY A 177 37.20 7.23 -21.37
C GLY A 177 38.36 7.91 -22.09
N HIS A 178 39.23 8.59 -21.35
CA HIS A 178 40.62 8.85 -21.72
C HIS A 178 41.47 7.98 -20.80
#